data_AF-A0A832KBS7-F1
#
_entry.id   AF-A0A832KBS7-F1
#
_cell.length_a   1.000
_cell.length_b   1.000
_cell.length_c   1.000
_cell.angle_alpha   90.00
_cell.angle_beta   90.00
_cell.angle_gamma   90.00
#
_symmetry.space_group_name_H-M   'P 1'
#
loop_
_entity.id
_entity.type
_entity.pdbx_description
1 polymer ?
#
loop_
_entity_poly.entity_id
_entity_poly.type
_entity_poly.pdbx_seq_one_letter_code
_entity_poly.pdbx_strand_id
1 'polypeptide(L)'
;MEGILTEIEKFENRYRELNELFARSNFQGKELAEYAREFAFLEKLIPKIQEYKKVLKEIEDTATLISSEEKEIKTLASQELQKLEESKSRLEEEIRNAISPDLHIDKNIFMEIRAGAGGEEASLFAADLFRMY
;
A
#
# COMPACT_ATOMS: atom_id res chain seq x y z
N MET A 1 3.43 14.11 -3.66
CA MET A 1 2.53 13.48 -4.63
C MET A 1 3.26 12.53 -5.58
N GLU A 2 4.50 12.79 -6.02
CA GLU A 2 5.24 11.87 -6.91
C GLU A 2 5.54 10.49 -6.30
N GLY A 3 5.74 10.40 -4.98
CA GLY A 3 6.11 9.13 -4.34
C GLY A 3 5.07 8.01 -4.46
N ILE A 4 3.76 8.31 -4.40
CA ILE A 4 2.74 7.26 -4.44
C ILE A 4 2.59 6.63 -5.83
N LEU A 5 2.76 7.42 -6.89
CA LEU A 5 2.68 6.93 -8.27
C LEU A 5 3.85 5.98 -8.57
N THR A 6 5.05 6.30 -8.08
CA THR A 6 6.21 5.40 -8.18
C THR A 6 5.99 4.08 -7.43
N GLU A 7 5.40 4.11 -6.24
CA GLU A 7 5.07 2.88 -5.51
C GLU A 7 3.99 2.06 -6.22
N ILE A 8 2.95 2.71 -6.74
CA ILE A 8 1.92 2.07 -7.56
C ILE A 8 2.52 1.33 -8.76
N GLU A 9 3.44 1.95 -9.49
CA GLU A 9 4.11 1.33 -10.63
C GLU A 9 4.93 0.10 -10.23
N LYS A 10 5.61 0.14 -9.07
CA LYS A 10 6.32 -1.02 -8.55
C LYS A 10 5.38 -2.20 -8.30
N PHE A 11 4.24 -1.97 -7.66
CA PHE A 11 3.27 -3.02 -7.36
C PHE A 11 2.62 -3.60 -8.63
N GLU A 12 2.31 -2.77 -9.62
CA GLU A 12 1.80 -3.23 -10.92
C GLU A 12 2.81 -4.08 -11.69
N ASN A 13 4.07 -3.63 -11.72
CA ASN A 13 5.16 -4.39 -12.34
C ASN A 13 5.36 -5.72 -11.63
N ARG A 14 5.36 -5.72 -10.30
CA ARG A 14 5.50 -6.93 -9.50
C ARG A 14 4.34 -7.90 -9.72
N TYR A 15 3.11 -7.40 -9.80
CA TYR A 15 1.94 -8.22 -10.11
C TYR A 15 2.04 -8.87 -11.50
N ARG A 16 2.55 -8.13 -12.50
CA ARG A 16 2.80 -8.68 -13.84
C ARG A 16 3.87 -9.76 -13.82
N GLU A 17 4.99 -9.50 -13.14
CA GLU A 17 6.08 -10.47 -12.97
C GLU A 17 5.57 -11.76 -12.33
N LEU A 18 4.80 -11.67 -11.23
CA LEU A 18 4.26 -12.85 -10.55
C LEU A 18 3.31 -13.63 -11.47
N ASN A 19 2.44 -12.97 -12.23
CA ASN A 19 1.57 -13.64 -13.21
C ASN A 19 2.39 -14.40 -14.27
N GLU A 20 3.45 -13.80 -14.81
CA GLU A 20 4.33 -14.47 -15.76
C GLU A 20 5.09 -15.64 -15.12
N LEU A 21 5.54 -15.47 -13.88
CA LEU A 21 6.23 -16.48 -13.11
C LEU A 21 5.33 -17.69 -12.84
N PHE A 22 4.09 -17.48 -12.40
CA PHE A 22 3.09 -18.54 -12.21
C PHE A 22 2.71 -19.24 -13.53
N ALA A 23 2.71 -18.52 -14.65
CA ALA A 23 2.42 -19.11 -15.95
C ALA A 23 3.56 -19.97 -16.51
N ARG A 24 4.82 -19.70 -16.13
CA ARG A 24 6.02 -20.36 -16.68
C ARG A 24 6.64 -21.40 -15.76
N SER A 25 6.36 -21.36 -14.46
CA SER A 25 7.08 -22.15 -13.45
C SER A 25 6.13 -22.92 -12.53
N ASN A 26 6.54 -24.13 -12.15
CA ASN A 26 5.90 -24.90 -11.08
C ASN A 26 6.67 -24.68 -9.77
N PHE A 27 6.29 -23.65 -9.00
CA PHE A 27 6.84 -23.40 -7.66
C PHE A 27 6.44 -24.52 -6.69
N GLN A 28 7.32 -24.85 -5.75
CA GLN A 28 7.06 -25.87 -4.72
C GLN A 28 7.52 -25.41 -3.34
N GLY A 29 6.93 -25.99 -2.30
CA GLY A 29 7.34 -25.75 -0.92
C GLY A 29 7.23 -24.28 -0.50
N LYS A 30 8.30 -23.73 0.08
CA LYS A 30 8.31 -22.38 0.67
C LYS A 30 8.16 -21.27 -0.37
N GLU A 31 8.74 -21.41 -1.55
CA GLU A 31 8.68 -20.39 -2.61
C GLU A 31 7.25 -20.18 -3.11
N LEU A 32 6.48 -21.27 -3.26
CA LEU A 32 5.06 -21.18 -3.63
C LEU A 32 4.25 -20.43 -2.56
N ALA A 33 4.49 -20.72 -1.28
CA ALA A 33 3.79 -20.07 -0.18
C ALA A 33 4.12 -18.57 -0.06
N GLU A 34 5.35 -18.18 -0.35
CA GLU A 34 5.77 -16.77 -0.38
C GLU A 34 5.14 -16.02 -1.55
N TYR A 35 5.28 -16.53 -2.78
CA TYR A 35 4.70 -15.88 -3.95
C TYR A 35 3.18 -15.87 -3.96
N ALA A 36 2.52 -16.92 -3.43
CA ALA A 36 1.06 -16.95 -3.34
C ALA A 36 0.53 -15.90 -2.35
N ARG A 37 1.23 -15.66 -1.23
CA ARG A 37 0.88 -14.60 -0.28
C ARG A 37 1.07 -13.22 -0.89
N GLU A 38 2.19 -13.00 -1.57
CA GLU A 38 2.46 -11.75 -2.26
C GLU A 38 1.43 -11.48 -3.37
N PHE A 39 1.08 -12.51 -4.15
CA PHE A 39 0.07 -12.43 -5.19
C PHE A 39 -1.31 -12.12 -4.62
N ALA A 40 -1.74 -12.80 -3.55
CA ALA A 40 -3.03 -12.55 -2.90
C ALA A 40 -3.13 -11.14 -2.29
N PHE A 41 -2.01 -10.56 -1.87
CA PHE A 41 -1.97 -9.14 -1.49
C PHE A 41 -2.17 -8.24 -2.71
N LEU A 42 -1.39 -8.46 -3.76
CA LEU A 42 -1.44 -7.64 -4.97
C LEU A 42 -2.79 -7.73 -5.69
N GLU A 43 -3.42 -8.90 -5.72
CA GLU A 43 -4.75 -9.12 -6.29
C GLU A 43 -5.82 -8.21 -5.65
N LYS A 44 -5.67 -7.88 -4.36
CA LYS A 44 -6.56 -6.94 -3.64
C LYS A 44 -6.18 -5.48 -3.87
N LEU A 45 -4.90 -5.19 -4.07
CA LEU A 45 -4.38 -3.83 -4.24
C LEU A 45 -4.59 -3.29 -5.67
N ILE A 46 -4.41 -4.13 -6.68
CA ILE A 46 -4.47 -3.75 -8.10
C ILE A 46 -5.82 -3.12 -8.50
N PRO A 47 -6.99 -3.64 -8.09
CA PRO A 47 -8.27 -3.00 -8.41
C PRO A 47 -8.38 -1.57 -7.86
N LYS A 48 -7.88 -1.32 -6.63
CA LYS A 48 -7.86 0.01 -6.02
C LYS A 48 -6.96 0.98 -6.78
N ILE A 49 -5.80 0.49 -7.22
CA ILE A 49 -4.87 1.24 -8.06
C ILE A 49 -5.51 1.62 -9.40
N GLN A 50 -6.21 0.68 -10.05
CA GLN A 50 -6.90 0.92 -11.31
C GLN A 50 -8.02 1.96 -11.15
N GLU A 51 -8.81 1.86 -10.08
CA GLU A 51 -9.84 2.84 -9.74
C GLU A 51 -9.23 4.23 -9.52
N TYR A 52 -8.14 4.33 -8.75
CA TYR A 52 -7.44 5.58 -8.51
C TYR A 52 -6.95 6.23 -9.82
N LYS A 53 -6.32 5.45 -10.72
CA LYS A 53 -5.89 5.95 -12.04
C LYS A 53 -7.07 6.40 -12.90
N LYS A 54 -8.21 5.70 -12.82
CA LYS A 54 -9.43 6.10 -13.52
C LYS A 54 -9.94 7.46 -13.02
N VAL A 55 -10.01 7.64 -11.69
CA VAL A 55 -10.42 8.92 -11.09
C VAL A 55 -9.45 10.05 -11.47
N LEU A 56 -8.13 9.81 -11.47
CA LEU A 56 -7.16 10.80 -11.93
C LEU A 56 -7.41 11.24 -13.38
N LYS A 57 -7.74 10.30 -14.26
CA LYS A 57 -8.09 10.61 -15.65
C LYS A 57 -9.40 11.37 -15.75
N GLU A 58 -10.43 10.97 -14.99
CA GLU A 58 -11.72 11.67 -14.94
C GLU A 58 -11.56 13.11 -14.44
N ILE A 59 -10.66 13.36 -13.47
CA ILE A 59 -10.30 14.71 -13.02
C ILE A 59 -9.68 15.51 -14.16
N GLU A 60 -8.72 14.94 -14.88
CA GLU A 60 -8.07 15.61 -16.02
C GLU A 60 -9.10 15.97 -17.09
N ASP A 61 -9.91 15.00 -17.50
CA ASP A 61 -10.96 15.17 -18.49
C ASP A 61 -11.98 16.24 -18.04
N THR A 62 -12.42 16.21 -16.78
CA THR A 62 -13.40 17.17 -16.24
C THR A 62 -12.81 18.58 -16.06
N ALA A 63 -11.52 18.68 -15.73
CA ALA A 63 -10.82 19.95 -15.63
C ALA A 63 -10.79 20.70 -16.97
N THR A 64 -10.72 19.98 -18.10
CA THR A 64 -10.81 20.62 -19.42
C THR A 64 -12.17 21.29 -19.66
N LEU A 65 -13.25 20.80 -19.05
CA LEU A 65 -14.60 21.34 -19.20
C LEU A 65 -14.80 22.67 -18.45
N ILE A 66 -13.98 22.97 -17.43
CA ILE A 66 -13.99 24.28 -16.75
C ILE A 66 -13.65 25.42 -17.71
N SER A 67 -12.92 25.15 -18.79
CA SER A 67 -12.59 26.16 -19.79
C SER A 67 -13.78 26.52 -20.71
N SER A 68 -14.92 25.82 -20.61
CA SER A 68 -16.12 26.11 -21.41
C SER A 68 -16.65 27.53 -21.19
N GLU A 69 -17.09 28.22 -22.24
CA GLU A 69 -17.68 29.56 -22.14
C GLU A 69 -19.07 29.54 -21.47
N GLU A 70 -19.72 28.38 -21.43
CA GLU A 70 -21.04 28.21 -20.85
C GLU A 70 -20.99 28.09 -19.31
N LYS A 71 -21.69 29.01 -18.63
CA LYS A 71 -21.70 29.10 -17.16
C LYS A 71 -22.30 27.86 -16.48
N GLU A 72 -23.30 27.24 -17.10
CA GLU A 72 -23.93 26.03 -16.58
C GLU A 72 -22.97 24.84 -16.61
N ILE A 73 -22.28 24.64 -17.74
CA ILE A 73 -21.24 23.61 -17.91
C ILE A 73 -20.11 23.80 -16.88
N LYS A 74 -19.63 25.02 -16.71
CA LYS A 74 -18.62 25.35 -15.68
C LYS A 74 -19.06 24.96 -14.27
N THR A 75 -20.32 25.23 -13.93
CA THR A 75 -20.85 24.97 -12.59
C THR A 75 -20.95 23.47 -12.32
N LEU A 76 -21.46 22.72 -13.30
CA LEU A 76 -21.55 21.25 -13.23
C LEU A 76 -20.16 20.60 -13.16
N ALA A 77 -19.22 21.04 -14.00
CA ALA A 77 -17.85 20.53 -14.00
C ALA A 77 -17.14 20.78 -12.66
N SER A 78 -17.34 21.97 -12.06
CA SER A 78 -16.75 22.30 -10.75
C SER A 78 -17.28 21.40 -9.62
N GLN A 79 -18.59 21.12 -9.62
CA GLN A 79 -19.21 20.22 -8.64
C GLN A 79 -18.73 18.78 -8.80
N GLU A 80 -18.56 18.33 -10.05
CA GLU A 80 -18.08 16.98 -10.33
C GLU A 80 -16.60 16.82 -9.95
N LEU A 81 -15.77 17.82 -10.23
CA LEU A 81 -14.36 17.84 -9.81
C LEU A 81 -14.20 17.73 -8.31
N GLN A 82 -15.03 18.42 -7.53
CA GLN A 82 -15.00 18.32 -6.07
C GLN A 82 -15.23 16.86 -5.61
N LYS A 83 -16.22 16.16 -6.18
CA LYS A 83 -16.50 14.75 -5.83
C LYS A 83 -15.37 13.81 -6.26
N LEU A 84 -14.76 14.08 -7.42
CA LEU A 84 -13.65 13.31 -7.93
C LEU A 84 -12.40 13.52 -7.06
N GLU A 85 -12.13 14.74 -6.59
CA GLU A 85 -11.06 15.04 -5.65
C GLU A 85 -11.26 14.34 -4.31
N GLU A 86 -12.48 14.34 -3.76
CA GLU A 86 -12.81 13.58 -2.55
C GLU A 86 -12.58 12.07 -2.73
N SER A 87 -12.99 11.54 -3.88
CA SER A 87 -12.78 10.12 -4.23
C SER A 87 -11.30 9.79 -4.42
N LYS A 88 -10.54 10.68 -5.06
CA LYS A 88 -9.09 10.57 -5.19
C LYS A 88 -8.42 10.50 -3.82
N SER A 89 -8.74 11.43 -2.90
CA SER A 89 -8.15 11.45 -1.56
C SER A 89 -8.47 10.18 -0.77
N ARG A 90 -9.72 9.70 -0.82
CA ARG A 90 -10.13 8.45 -0.17
C ARG A 90 -9.33 7.25 -0.71
N LEU A 91 -9.27 7.09 -2.02
CA LEU A 91 -8.53 5.99 -2.66
C LEU A 91 -7.03 6.08 -2.38
N GLU A 92 -6.46 7.28 -2.36
CA GLU A 92 -5.05 7.50 -2.04
C GLU A 92 -4.72 7.05 -0.61
N GLU A 93 -5.62 7.31 0.34
CA GLU A 93 -5.50 6.84 1.73
C GLU A 93 -5.67 5.31 1.84
N GLU A 94 -6.66 4.73 1.17
CA GLU A 94 -6.84 3.27 1.14
C GLU A 94 -5.63 2.55 0.57
N ILE A 95 -5.04 3.07 -0.51
CA ILE A 95 -3.83 2.53 -1.14
C ILE A 95 -2.64 2.69 -0.19
N ARG A 96 -2.45 3.87 0.44
CA ARG A 96 -1.39 4.08 1.44
C ARG A 96 -1.51 3.10 2.61
N ASN A 97 -2.72 2.91 3.13
CA ASN A 97 -2.97 1.98 4.23
C ASN A 97 -2.65 0.55 3.81
N ALA A 98 -3.08 0.13 2.62
CA ALA A 98 -2.78 -1.21 2.10
C ALA A 98 -1.27 -1.44 1.85
N ILE A 99 -0.51 -0.42 1.47
CA ILE A 99 0.94 -0.52 1.24
C ILE A 99 1.72 -0.44 2.55
N SER A 100 1.13 0.09 3.62
CA SER A 100 1.84 0.35 4.87
C SER A 100 2.41 -0.95 5.46
N PRO A 101 3.72 -0.98 5.78
CA PRO A 101 4.40 -2.18 6.23
C PRO A 101 3.78 -2.79 7.50
N ASP A 102 3.07 -2.01 8.33
CA ASP A 102 2.40 -2.48 9.56
C ASP A 102 1.33 -3.54 9.33
N LEU A 103 0.69 -3.59 8.15
CA LEU A 103 -0.31 -4.62 7.83
C LEU A 103 0.29 -5.87 7.17
N HIS A 104 1.57 -5.81 6.77
CA HIS A 104 2.30 -6.89 6.11
C HIS A 104 3.44 -7.47 6.97
N ILE A 105 3.43 -7.21 8.27
CA ILE A 105 4.47 -7.71 9.18
C ILE A 105 4.26 -9.19 9.48
N ASP A 106 4.81 -10.03 8.60
CA ASP A 106 5.37 -11.32 8.99
C ASP A 106 6.88 -11.10 9.21
N LYS A 107 7.23 -10.39 10.29
CA LYS A 107 8.63 -10.22 10.70
C LYS A 107 8.85 -10.96 12.01
N ASN A 108 9.85 -11.84 12.00
CA ASN A 108 10.47 -12.30 13.24
C ASN A 108 11.03 -11.06 13.97
N ILE A 109 10.68 -10.92 15.26
CA ILE A 109 11.16 -9.83 16.10
C ILE A 109 12.35 -10.37 16.89
N PHE A 110 13.50 -9.71 16.77
CA PHE A 110 14.64 -9.94 17.65
C PHE A 110 14.51 -9.04 18.86
N MET A 111 14.27 -9.63 20.02
CA MET A 111 14.23 -8.92 21.29
C MET A 111 15.59 -9.05 21.98
N GLU A 112 16.27 -7.92 22.16
CA GLU A 112 17.52 -7.86 22.92
C GLU A 112 17.26 -7.24 24.30
N ILE A 113 17.53 -8.02 25.35
CA ILE A 113 17.40 -7.57 26.74
C ILE A 113 18.80 -7.32 27.29
N ARG A 114 19.09 -6.08 27.68
CA ARG A 114 20.37 -5.68 28.28
C ARG A 114 20.14 -5.15 29.69
N ALA A 115 21.00 -5.55 30.62
CA ALA A 115 21.01 -4.98 31.96
C ALA A 115 21.42 -3.50 31.89
N GLY A 116 20.62 -2.62 32.51
CA GLY A 116 20.93 -1.20 32.65
C GLY A 116 21.90 -0.93 33.82
N ALA A 117 21.94 0.32 34.29
CA ALA A 117 22.69 0.66 35.50
C ALA A 117 22.00 0.04 36.74
N GLY A 118 22.79 -0.56 37.63
CA GLY A 118 22.29 -1.32 38.79
C GLY A 118 23.04 -2.63 39.07
N GLY A 119 24.04 -2.97 38.24
CA GLY A 119 24.95 -4.09 38.50
C GLY A 119 24.24 -5.45 38.51
N GLU A 120 24.38 -6.17 39.62
CA GLU A 120 23.88 -7.56 39.76
C GLU A 120 22.35 -7.63 39.77
N GLU A 121 21.68 -6.65 40.39
CA GLU A 121 20.21 -6.58 40.47
C GLU A 121 19.59 -6.31 39.09
N ALA A 122 20.20 -5.43 38.30
CA ALA A 122 19.78 -5.15 36.93
C ALA A 122 19.95 -6.36 36.01
N SER A 123 20.97 -7.19 36.27
CA SER A 123 21.23 -8.43 35.53
C SER A 123 20.23 -9.52 35.90
N LEU A 124 19.86 -9.63 37.18
CA LEU A 124 18.85 -10.58 37.65
C LEU A 124 17.48 -10.26 37.06
N PHE A 125 17.11 -8.97 37.04
CA PHE A 125 15.86 -8.51 36.44
C PHE A 125 15.82 -8.68 34.92
N ALA A 126 16.94 -8.43 34.22
CA ALA A 126 17.05 -8.73 32.79
C ALA A 126 16.86 -10.23 32.50
N ALA A 127 17.40 -11.11 33.37
CA ALA A 127 17.21 -12.55 33.26
C ALA A 127 15.77 -12.98 33.55
N ASP A 128 15.06 -12.30 34.46
CA ASP A 128 13.64 -12.52 34.70
C ASP A 128 12.80 -12.13 33.47
N LEU A 129 13.06 -10.97 32.86
CA LEU A 129 12.39 -10.55 31.62
C LEU A 129 12.65 -11.51 30.47
N PHE A 130 13.89 -12.01 30.33
CA PHE A 130 14.21 -13.01 29.32
C PHE A 130 13.51 -14.36 29.55
N ARG A 131 13.17 -14.71 30.79
CA ARG A 131 12.40 -15.93 31.08
C ARG A 131 10.90 -15.76 30.82
N MET A 132 10.40 -14.53 30.87
CA MET A 132 8.98 -14.23 30.66
C MET A 132 8.57 -14.24 29.20
N TYR A 133 9.51 -13.95 28.29
CA TYR A 133 9.29 -13.81 26.85
C TYR A 133 10.09 -14.86 26.07
#